data_AF-A0A1F2S4E5-F1
#
_entry.id   AF-A0A1F2S4E5-F1
#
_cell.length_a   1.000
_cell.length_b   1.000
_cell.length_c   1.000
_cell.angle_alpha   90.00
_cell.angle_beta   90.00
_cell.angle_gamma   90.00
#
_symmetry.space_group_name_H-M   'P 1'
#
loop_
_entity.id
_entity.type
_entity.pdbx_description
1 polymer ?
#
loop_
_entity_poly.entity_id
_entity_poly.type
_entity_poly.pdbx_seq_one_letter_code
_entity_poly.pdbx_strand_id
1 'polypeptide(L)' 'MKCVICKHGDTSASTTRVSLERGDTVLVVRRVPANVCENCGEAYIDATAFDQLQRMLDEATGAGIQVEVREYAAA' A
#
# COMPACT_ATOMS: atom_id res chain seq x y z
N MET A 1 -13.83 -10.94 -3.43
CA MET A 1 -15.07 -10.44 -2.77
C MET A 1 -15.70 -9.36 -3.63
N LYS A 2 -16.99 -9.08 -3.52
CA LYS A 2 -17.60 -7.96 -4.27
C LYS A 2 -17.01 -6.63 -3.79
N CYS A 3 -16.45 -5.82 -4.69
CA CYS A 3 -15.87 -4.53 -4.34
C CYS A 3 -16.92 -3.58 -3.73
N VAL A 4 -16.68 -3.07 -2.52
CA VAL A 4 -17.62 -2.17 -1.83
C VAL A 4 -17.64 -0.76 -2.40
N ILE A 5 -16.58 -0.37 -3.12
CA ILE A 5 -16.45 0.96 -3.72
C ILE A 5 -17.24 1.04 -5.02
N CYS A 6 -16.92 0.21 -6.01
CA CYS A 6 -17.66 0.26 -7.27
C CYS A 6 -18.96 -0.58 -7.26
N LYS A 7 -19.09 -1.59 -6.39
CA LYS A 7 -20.24 -2.52 -6.33
C LYS A 7 -20.47 -3.37 -7.59
N HIS A 8 -19.56 -3.32 -8.56
CA HIS A 8 -19.68 -4.03 -9.84
C HIS A 8 -18.66 -5.15 -10.01
N GLY A 9 -17.38 -4.91 -9.71
CA GLY A 9 -16.32 -5.91 -9.89
C GLY A 9 -16.08 -6.77 -8.66
N ASP A 10 -15.40 -7.91 -8.87
CA ASP A 10 -14.87 -8.73 -7.81
C ASP A 10 -13.38 -8.43 -7.57
N THR A 11 -12.94 -8.64 -6.33
CA THR A 11 -11.55 -8.46 -5.93
C THR A 11 -10.81 -9.79 -5.99
N SER A 12 -9.56 -9.76 -6.44
CA SER A 12 -8.66 -10.90 -6.48
C SER A 12 -7.28 -10.56 -5.90
N ALA A 13 -6.57 -11.56 -5.38
CA ALA A 13 -5.24 -11.38 -4.84
C ALA A 13 -4.27 -10.91 -5.94
N SER A 14 -3.59 -9.80 -5.68
CA SER A 14 -2.66 -9.16 -6.59
C SER A 14 -1.68 -8.28 -5.79
N THR A 15 -1.01 -7.35 -6.46
CA THR A 15 -0.19 -6.33 -5.81
C THR A 15 -0.54 -4.93 -6.29
N THR A 16 -0.29 -3.94 -5.45
CA THR A 16 -0.50 -2.52 -5.77
C THR A 16 0.71 -1.67 -5.38
N ARG A 17 0.67 -0.39 -5.76
CA ARG A 17 1.59 0.65 -5.28
C ARG A 17 0.87 1.49 -4.24
N VAL A 18 1.50 1.69 -3.10
CA VAL A 18 0.98 2.55 -2.03
C VAL A 18 1.91 3.74 -1.87
N SER A 19 1.35 4.95 -1.84
CA SER A 19 2.05 6.15 -1.41
C SER A 19 1.58 6.49 0.00
N LEU A 20 2.50 6.67 0.94
CA LEU A 20 2.24 7.17 2.27
C LEU A 20 2.97 8.49 2.47
N GLU A 21 2.38 9.41 3.22
CA GLU A 21 2.95 10.72 3.51
C GLU A 21 2.88 10.99 5.02
N ARG A 22 3.97 11.52 5.58
CA ARG A 22 4.02 11.98 6.98
C ARG A 22 5.00 13.14 7.11
N GLY A 23 4.49 14.31 7.49
CA GLY A 23 5.30 15.53 7.49
C GLY A 23 5.83 15.79 6.07
N ASP A 24 7.14 15.98 5.94
CA ASP A 24 7.82 16.20 4.66
C ASP A 24 8.25 14.89 3.96
N THR A 25 7.96 13.73 4.55
CA THR A 25 8.34 12.42 4.03
C THR A 25 7.24 11.85 3.15
N VAL A 26 7.59 11.49 1.91
CA VAL A 26 6.78 10.75 0.95
C VAL A 26 7.43 9.38 0.69
N LEU A 27 6.75 8.31 1.08
CA LEU A 27 7.19 6.93 0.85
C LEU A 27 6.29 6.26 -0.20
N VAL A 28 6.89 5.79 -1.29
CA VAL A 28 6.22 4.97 -2.29
C VAL A 28 6.67 3.53 -2.18
N VAL A 29 5.77 2.63 -1.81
CA VAL A 29 6.03 1.19 -1.73
C VAL A 29 5.35 0.48 -2.90
N ARG A 30 6.15 -0.23 -3.70
CA ARG A 30 5.69 -1.02 -4.85
C ARG A 30 5.49 -2.48 -4.46
N ARG A 31 4.65 -3.18 -5.22
CA ARG A 31 4.36 -4.62 -5.04
C ARG A 31 3.77 -4.98 -3.68
N VAL A 32 3.02 -4.07 -3.07
CA VAL A 32 2.31 -4.34 -1.80
C VAL A 32 1.20 -5.36 -2.06
N PRO A 33 1.15 -6.49 -1.33
CA PRO A 33 0.05 -7.46 -1.43
C PRO A 33 -1.30 -6.79 -1.14
N ALA A 34 -2.27 -7.03 -2.02
CA ALA A 34 -3.62 -6.50 -1.86
C ALA A 34 -4.64 -7.38 -2.60
N ASN A 35 -5.90 -7.27 -2.22
CA ASN A 35 -7.00 -7.70 -3.08
C ASN A 35 -7.38 -6.53 -3.97
N VAL A 36 -7.24 -6.66 -5.29
CA VAL A 36 -7.50 -5.57 -6.24
C VAL A 36 -8.79 -5.87 -7.01
N CYS A 37 -9.68 -4.88 -7.10
CA CYS A 37 -10.89 -4.97 -7.92
C CYS A 37 -10.52 -4.99 -9.41
N GLU A 38 -10.97 -6.02 -10.11
CA GLU A 38 -10.72 -6.18 -11.55
C GLU A 38 -11.39 -5.10 -12.42
N ASN A 39 -12.41 -4.42 -11.88
CA ASN A 39 -13.18 -3.42 -12.61
C ASN A 39 -12.67 -1.98 -12.38
N CYS A 40 -12.47 -1.57 -11.12
CA CYS A 40 -12.14 -0.18 -10.80
C CYS A 40 -10.74 0.03 -10.22
N GLY A 41 -9.97 -1.04 -10.01
CA GLY A 41 -8.61 -0.96 -9.46
C GLY A 41 -8.53 -0.65 -7.97
N GLU A 42 -9.66 -0.62 -7.25
CA GLU A 42 -9.67 -0.44 -5.79
C GLU A 42 -8.84 -1.53 -5.11
N ALA A 43 -7.90 -1.14 -4.25
CA ALA A 43 -6.98 -2.06 -3.58
C ALA A 43 -7.30 -2.16 -2.10
N TYR A 44 -7.60 -3.37 -1.65
CA TYR A 44 -7.85 -3.70 -0.24
C TYR A 44 -6.58 -4.32 0.35
N ILE A 45 -5.97 -3.61 1.30
CA ILE A 45 -4.75 -4.00 1.99
C ILE A 45 -5.14 -4.53 3.37
N ASP A 46 -4.63 -5.69 3.76
CA ASP A 46 -4.89 -6.25 5.09
C ASP A 46 -4.05 -5.56 6.18
N ALA A 47 -4.42 -5.83 7.44
CA ALA A 47 -3.76 -5.22 8.59
C ALA A 47 -2.26 -5.55 8.67
N THR A 48 -1.86 -6.77 8.29
CA THR A 48 -0.44 -7.19 8.34
C THR A 48 0.39 -6.37 7.36
N ALA A 49 -0.10 -6.21 6.14
CA ALA A 49 0.56 -5.41 5.13
C ALA A 49 0.58 -3.93 5.50
N PHE A 50 -0.52 -3.41 6.06
CA PHE A 50 -0.58 -2.03 6.51
C PHE A 50 0.37 -1.73 7.68
N ASP A 51 0.47 -2.62 8.67
CA ASP A 51 1.40 -2.48 9.80
C ASP A 51 2.85 -2.43 9.31
N GLN A 52 3.18 -3.25 8.32
CA GLN A 52 4.50 -3.21 7.72
C GLN A 52 4.76 -1.87 7.03
N LEU A 53 3.81 -1.36 6.23
CA LEU A 53 3.92 -0.04 5.60
C LEU A 53 4.10 1.10 6.61
N GLN A 54 3.43 1.03 7.77
CA GLN A 54 3.63 2.00 8.85
C GLN A 54 5.06 1.97 9.39
N ARG A 55 5.63 0.79 9.67
CA ARG A 55 7.04 0.66 10.09
C ARG A 55 7.99 1.24 9.05
N MET A 56 7.71 0.98 7.77
CA MET A 56 8.51 1.54 6.67
C MET A 56 8.50 3.07 6.66
N LEU A 57 7.33 3.67 6.89
CA LEU A 57 7.17 5.11 6.95
C LEU A 57 7.83 5.71 8.19
N ASP A 58 7.73 5.03 9.33
CA ASP A 58 8.38 5.43 10.59
C ASP A 58 9.90 5.48 10.42
N GLU A 59 10.50 4.45 9.81
CA GLU A 59 11.92 4.39 9.48
C GLU A 59 12.34 5.56 8.58
N ALA A 60 11.62 5.80 7.48
CA ALA A 60 11.91 6.85 6.52
C ALA A 60 11.82 8.25 7.16
N THR A 61 10.78 8.46 7.97
CA THR A 61 10.56 9.71 8.71
C THR A 61 11.66 9.92 9.74
N GLY A 62 12.01 8.88 10.52
CA GLY A 62 13.07 8.94 11.53
C GLY A 62 14.47 9.18 10.96
N ALA A 63 14.70 8.75 9.73
CA ALA A 63 15.93 9.03 8.97
C ALA A 63 15.93 10.41 8.28
N GLY A 64 14.85 11.19 8.37
CA GLY A 64 14.73 12.50 7.72
C GLY A 64 14.66 12.42 6.19
N ILE A 65 14.21 11.30 5.64
CA ILE A 65 14.11 11.11 4.18
C ILE A 65 12.88 11.87 3.67
N GLN A 66 13.04 12.68 2.64
CA GLN A 66 11.93 13.43 2.05
C GLN A 66 11.16 12.61 1.01
N VAL A 67 11.86 11.85 0.17
CA VAL A 67 11.22 10.99 -0.85
C VAL A 67 11.95 9.66 -0.91
N GLU A 68 11.21 8.56 -0.72
CA GLU A 68 11.72 7.20 -0.82
C GLU A 68 10.82 6.35 -1.71
N VAL A 69 11.42 5.50 -2.56
CA VAL A 69 10.70 4.51 -3.37
C VAL A 69 11.32 3.15 -3.12
N ARG A 70 10.54 2.17 -2.64
CA ARG A 70 11.05 0.81 -2.37
C ARG A 70 10.05 -0.29 -2.71
N GLU A 71 10.54 -1.52 -2.80
CA GLU A 71 9.70 -2.70 -2.94
C GLU A 71 9.14 -3.13 -1.58
N TYR A 72 7.96 -3.73 -1.56
CA TYR A 72 7.44 -4.41 -0.39
C TYR A 72 8.24 -5.69 -0.14
N ALA A 73 9.19 -5.64 0.79
CA ALA A 73 9.94 -6.80 1.24
C ALA A 73 9.26 -7.36 2.50
N ALA A 74 8.36 -8.34 2.37
CA ALA A 74 7.81 -9.04 3.53
C ALA A 74 8.97 -9.59 4.40
N ALA A 75 8.98 -9.23 5.68
CA ALA A 75 9.99 -9.69 6.64
C ALA A 75 9.79 -11.17 6.99
#